data_AF-A0A6P6AGI8-F1
#
_entry.id   AF-A0A6P6AGI8-F1
#
_cell.length_a   1.000
_cell.length_b   1.000
_cell.length_c   1.000
_cell.angle_alpha   90.00
_cell.angle_beta   90.00
_cell.angle_gamma   90.00
#
_symmetry.space_group_name_H-M   'P 1'
#
loop_
_entity.id
_entity.type
_entity.pdbx_description
1 polymer ?
#
loop_
_entity_poly.entity_id
_entity_poly.type
_entity_poly.pdbx_seq_one_letter_code
_entity_poly.pdbx_strand_id
1 'polypeptide(L)'
;MFGGPVAAPINSPHLRKSGSRVVVSDIGDELGNGVENSHFHPIEVNGLKNATIPMVTVAIVPSPILLWRLKVLLFLVWGFICSKIGWHSVMRMSVDLRDLFLYEAFLYYNPLLLVTTMVWLWGINLWVFSQSNVNYAKIFDLHQNHLTHREIWKCATWMTIIVPTSMTAYLYLYSHGEVSLAASQPVLLYFAVVMILIFPFDIFYFSSRYYLLRTLWRIIIPLQAITFSDFFLADILTSMAKVFSDLERSICRMVHRQVATIAWFEADSVCGSHSIAIPLVLVLPYLFRFFQCLRQYKDTSERSTLLNALKYSTAVPVIFLSALKYHVLHDSWTNFYRPLWLLSSVLNSLYSFYWDVTRDWDLSGFTRTFKFNKSHLYSRLLHGRTWVYFWVIGSNLILRCTWTYKLSAHLRHNYLTVFTIAALEIFRRFQWIFFRVENEWNKMNSRSNIQLSMNDPTNEEVKLLSSNDHDV
;
A
#
# COMPACT_ATOMS: atom_id res chain seq x y z
N MET A 1 -37.98 55.53 -17.58
CA MET A 1 -38.38 55.56 -16.15
C MET A 1 -37.11 55.65 -15.30
N PHE A 2 -37.18 56.39 -14.20
CA PHE A 2 -36.13 56.67 -13.19
C PHE A 2 -35.22 55.46 -12.86
N GLY A 3 -33.93 55.57 -12.49
CA GLY A 3 -33.01 56.72 -12.30
C GLY A 3 -31.76 56.23 -11.52
N GLY A 4 -30.54 56.70 -11.83
CA GLY A 4 -29.28 56.29 -11.13
C GLY A 4 -28.98 57.11 -9.86
N PRO A 5 -27.69 57.36 -9.47
CA PRO A 5 -26.40 56.85 -9.99
C PRO A 5 -25.27 56.65 -8.90
N VAL A 6 -23.98 56.49 -9.30
CA VAL A 6 -22.71 56.74 -8.52
C VAL A 6 -22.38 55.76 -7.35
N ALA A 7 -21.13 55.49 -6.91
CA ALA A 7 -19.80 55.22 -7.53
C ALA A 7 -18.85 54.62 -6.43
N ALA A 8 -17.62 54.22 -6.78
CA ALA A 8 -16.60 53.64 -5.88
C ALA A 8 -15.76 54.74 -5.13
N PRO A 9 -14.52 54.55 -4.59
CA PRO A 9 -13.65 53.36 -4.39
C PRO A 9 -12.77 53.34 -3.07
N ILE A 10 -11.68 52.52 -3.07
CA ILE A 10 -10.39 52.63 -2.32
C ILE A 10 -10.31 52.27 -0.80
N ASN A 11 -9.61 51.18 -0.44
CA ASN A 11 -8.31 51.20 0.28
C ASN A 11 -7.82 49.81 0.79
N SER A 12 -6.56 49.51 0.49
CA SER A 12 -5.63 48.72 1.34
C SER A 12 -4.56 49.71 1.86
N PRO A 13 -3.80 49.48 2.96
CA PRO A 13 -2.71 48.47 2.93
C PRO A 13 -2.18 47.92 4.30
N HIS A 14 -1.12 47.09 4.21
CA HIS A 14 0.00 46.90 5.16
C HIS A 14 -0.04 45.96 6.41
N LEU A 15 0.77 44.88 6.31
CA LEU A 15 1.91 44.50 7.17
C LEU A 15 1.80 44.47 8.72
N ARG A 16 1.98 43.29 9.35
CA ARG A 16 3.26 42.92 10.03
C ARG A 16 3.38 41.48 10.61
N LYS A 17 4.56 40.89 10.36
CA LYS A 17 5.42 40.01 11.19
C LYS A 17 4.84 39.03 12.24
N SER A 18 5.07 37.74 11.97
CA SER A 18 6.05 36.86 12.64
C SER A 18 6.36 37.00 14.14
N GLY A 19 6.17 35.88 14.86
CA GLY A 19 6.88 35.50 16.09
C GLY A 19 6.22 34.26 16.75
N SER A 20 6.92 33.36 17.43
CA SER A 20 8.34 32.98 17.41
C SER A 20 8.48 31.57 18.06
N ARG A 21 9.61 30.88 17.87
CA ARG A 21 9.85 29.55 18.46
C ARG A 21 9.97 29.65 19.99
N VAL A 22 9.48 28.63 20.70
CA VAL A 22 9.90 28.38 22.09
C VAL A 22 11.37 27.94 22.06
N VAL A 23 12.23 28.71 22.71
CA VAL A 23 13.63 28.35 23.01
C VAL A 23 13.69 27.94 24.46
N VAL A 24 14.27 26.76 24.72
CA VAL A 24 14.65 26.31 26.06
C VAL A 24 16.08 26.74 26.30
N SER A 25 16.34 27.38 27.44
CA SER A 25 17.67 27.53 28.02
C SER A 25 17.54 27.71 29.53
N ASP A 26 18.18 26.83 30.29
CA ASP A 26 18.36 26.94 31.73
C ASP A 26 19.17 28.18 32.12
N ILE A 27 19.06 28.60 33.39
CA ILE A 27 20.15 28.89 34.35
C ILE A 27 19.62 29.76 35.50
N GLY A 28 20.07 29.47 36.72
CA GLY A 28 20.30 30.49 37.75
C GLY A 28 19.45 30.41 39.01
N ASP A 29 19.90 29.61 39.98
CA ASP A 29 19.73 29.98 41.39
C ASP A 29 20.45 31.32 41.65
N GLU A 30 19.82 32.25 42.38
CA GLU A 30 20.41 32.76 43.63
C GLU A 30 19.42 33.62 44.47
N LEU A 31 19.18 33.11 45.67
CA LEU A 31 18.86 33.73 46.96
C LEU A 31 18.74 35.28 47.05
N GLY A 32 17.67 35.77 47.72
CA GLY A 32 17.70 37.11 48.33
C GLY A 32 16.34 37.73 48.74
N ASN A 33 16.02 37.67 50.04
CA ASN A 33 15.16 38.56 50.86
C ASN A 33 14.38 39.70 50.14
N GLY A 34 13.09 39.95 50.40
CA GLY A 34 12.26 39.70 51.58
C GLY A 34 11.38 40.94 51.85
N VAL A 35 10.59 40.96 52.95
CA VAL A 35 9.85 42.14 53.48
C VAL A 35 8.59 42.54 52.64
N GLU A 36 7.39 42.04 52.99
CA GLU A 36 6.35 42.72 53.82
C GLU A 36 5.40 43.65 53.00
N ASN A 37 4.17 43.98 53.41
CA ASN A 37 3.41 43.59 54.59
C ASN A 37 1.89 43.48 54.32
N SER A 38 1.19 42.73 55.17
CA SER A 38 -0.27 42.60 55.22
C SER A 38 -0.97 43.80 55.87
N HIS A 39 -2.26 44.07 55.58
CA HIS A 39 -3.16 44.78 56.51
C HIS A 39 -4.66 44.44 56.34
N PHE A 40 -5.40 44.53 57.46
CA PHE A 40 -6.79 44.08 57.69
C PHE A 40 -7.68 45.28 58.20
N HIS A 41 -9.01 45.20 58.42
CA HIS A 41 -9.90 44.04 58.33
C HIS A 41 -11.27 44.21 57.60
N PRO A 42 -12.36 44.85 58.13
CA PRO A 42 -13.69 44.23 57.90
C PRO A 42 -14.87 45.19 57.58
N ILE A 43 -16.03 44.61 57.24
CA ILE A 43 -17.35 44.85 57.87
C ILE A 43 -18.33 43.74 57.45
N GLU A 44 -19.26 43.41 58.33
CA GLU A 44 -20.18 42.26 58.28
C GLU A 44 -21.36 42.43 57.29
N VAL A 45 -22.06 41.33 56.96
CA VAL A 45 -23.47 41.06 57.37
C VAL A 45 -23.85 39.60 57.02
N ASN A 46 -24.55 38.93 57.94
CA ASN A 46 -25.04 37.55 57.82
C ASN A 46 -26.23 37.39 56.83
N GLY A 47 -26.38 36.21 56.20
CA GLY A 47 -27.56 35.92 55.37
C GLY A 47 -27.61 34.53 54.70
N LEU A 48 -27.93 33.49 55.47
CA LEU A 48 -28.12 32.10 55.04
C LEU A 48 -29.00 31.94 53.77
N LYS A 49 -28.51 31.21 52.74
CA LYS A 49 -29.33 30.40 51.81
C LYS A 49 -28.51 29.35 51.06
N ASN A 50 -29.09 28.17 50.89
CA ASN A 50 -28.44 26.97 50.33
C ASN A 50 -27.94 27.19 48.89
N ALA A 51 -26.65 26.90 48.65
CA ALA A 51 -26.10 26.67 47.32
C ALA A 51 -25.60 25.23 47.23
N THR A 52 -26.38 24.37 46.58
CA THR A 52 -26.00 22.98 46.29
C THR A 52 -24.76 23.00 45.39
N ILE A 53 -23.60 22.56 45.89
CA ILE A 53 -22.39 22.44 45.07
C ILE A 53 -22.66 21.40 43.98
N PRO A 54 -22.60 21.74 42.68
CA PRO A 54 -22.62 20.72 41.65
C PRO A 54 -21.31 19.94 41.73
N MET A 55 -21.39 18.65 42.09
CA MET A 55 -20.27 17.72 41.89
C MET A 55 -19.99 17.63 40.39
N VAL A 56 -19.07 18.46 39.90
CA VAL A 56 -18.43 18.25 38.61
C VAL A 56 -17.53 17.04 38.78
N THR A 57 -18.07 15.87 38.45
CA THR A 57 -17.29 14.64 38.33
C THR A 57 -16.33 14.82 37.16
N VAL A 58 -15.17 15.40 37.43
CA VAL A 58 -14.08 15.53 36.46
C VAL A 58 -13.67 14.11 36.11
N ALA A 59 -14.16 13.62 34.97
CA ALA A 59 -13.74 12.35 34.43
C ALA A 59 -12.23 12.43 34.21
N ILE A 60 -11.46 11.71 35.02
CA ILE A 60 -10.00 11.66 34.91
C ILE A 60 -9.69 10.87 33.64
N VAL A 61 -9.65 11.57 32.51
CA VAL A 61 -9.30 10.98 31.22
C VAL A 61 -7.84 10.52 31.32
N PRO A 62 -7.55 9.20 31.23
CA PRO A 62 -6.18 8.72 31.35
C PRO A 62 -5.31 9.34 30.26
N SER A 63 -4.07 9.69 30.61
CA SER A 63 -3.20 10.44 29.70
C SER A 63 -3.00 9.72 28.36
N PRO A 64 -2.81 10.44 27.23
CA PRO A 64 -2.63 9.81 25.92
C PRO A 64 -1.48 8.79 25.89
N ILE A 65 -0.43 9.03 26.68
CA ILE A 65 0.73 8.14 26.84
C ILE A 65 0.32 6.86 27.60
N LEU A 66 -0.46 6.97 28.67
CA LEU A 66 -0.99 5.81 29.41
C LEU A 66 -1.93 4.97 28.54
N LEU A 67 -2.84 5.61 27.79
CA LEU A 67 -3.72 4.95 26.83
C LEU A 67 -2.95 4.25 25.71
N TRP A 68 -1.86 4.84 25.20
CA TRP A 68 -1.01 4.21 24.21
C TRP A 68 -0.27 2.99 24.79
N ARG A 69 0.36 3.13 25.96
CA ARG A 69 1.04 2.02 26.66
C ARG A 69 0.08 0.86 26.95
N LEU A 70 -1.14 1.15 27.41
CA LEU A 70 -2.18 0.15 27.64
C LEU A 70 -2.58 -0.59 26.35
N LYS A 71 -2.77 0.14 25.23
CA LYS A 71 -3.08 -0.48 23.93
C LYS A 71 -1.95 -1.38 23.42
N VAL A 72 -0.69 -0.98 23.59
CA VAL A 72 0.48 -1.80 23.26
C VAL A 72 0.52 -3.06 24.13
N LEU A 73 0.31 -2.93 25.45
CA LEU A 73 0.25 -4.07 26.37
C LEU A 73 -0.86 -5.05 25.98
N LEU A 74 -2.08 -4.56 25.72
CA LEU A 74 -3.22 -5.38 25.28
C LEU A 74 -2.93 -6.12 23.96
N PHE A 75 -2.25 -5.48 23.01
CA PHE A 75 -1.84 -6.11 21.75
C PHE A 75 -0.79 -7.21 21.97
N LEU A 76 0.19 -6.99 22.85
CA LEU A 76 1.18 -8.02 23.21
C LEU A 76 0.55 -9.20 23.95
N VAL A 77 -0.38 -8.94 24.87
CA VAL A 77 -1.15 -9.98 25.58
C VAL A 77 -2.02 -10.78 24.60
N TRP A 78 -2.72 -10.11 23.68
CA TRP A 78 -3.46 -10.78 22.60
C TRP A 78 -2.56 -11.68 21.75
N GLY A 79 -1.39 -11.16 21.31
CA GLY A 79 -0.43 -11.93 20.52
C GLY A 79 0.07 -13.16 21.26
N PHE A 80 0.42 -13.03 22.55
CA PHE A 80 0.81 -14.15 23.39
C PHE A 80 -0.30 -15.20 23.57
N ILE A 81 -1.56 -14.76 23.77
CA ILE A 81 -2.72 -15.65 23.86
C ILE A 81 -2.90 -16.43 22.55
N CYS A 82 -2.87 -15.76 21.40
CA CYS A 82 -2.94 -16.40 20.08
C CYS A 82 -1.82 -17.42 19.87
N SER A 83 -0.57 -17.05 20.18
CA SER A 83 0.58 -17.97 20.08
C SER A 83 0.44 -19.18 21.00
N LYS A 84 0.02 -18.99 22.26
CA LYS A 84 -0.17 -20.06 23.24
C LYS A 84 -1.28 -21.03 22.83
N ILE A 85 -2.43 -20.50 22.39
CA ILE A 85 -3.57 -21.32 21.92
C ILE A 85 -3.19 -22.06 20.64
N GLY A 86 -2.58 -21.38 19.67
CA GLY A 86 -2.12 -21.99 18.43
C GLY A 86 -1.13 -23.13 18.68
N TRP A 87 -0.10 -22.90 19.50
CA TRP A 87 0.87 -23.92 19.90
C TRP A 87 0.23 -25.13 20.57
N HIS A 88 -0.65 -24.92 21.55
CA HIS A 88 -1.35 -26.00 22.25
C HIS A 88 -2.25 -26.80 21.30
N SER A 89 -2.94 -26.12 20.38
CA SER A 89 -3.82 -26.75 19.37
C SER A 89 -3.02 -27.63 18.41
N VAL A 90 -1.87 -27.15 17.93
CA VAL A 90 -0.95 -27.88 17.04
C VAL A 90 -0.30 -29.07 17.75
N MET A 91 0.11 -28.92 19.01
CA MET A 91 0.73 -29.99 19.79
C MET A 91 -0.25 -31.10 20.19
N ARG A 92 -1.55 -30.82 20.23
CA ARG A 92 -2.62 -31.82 20.42
C ARG A 92 -2.81 -32.74 19.21
N MET A 93 -2.33 -32.37 18.02
CA MET A 93 -2.45 -33.15 16.79
C MET A 93 -1.35 -34.19 16.68
N SER A 94 -1.68 -35.36 16.11
CA SER A 94 -0.70 -36.37 15.70
C SER A 94 0.29 -35.79 14.69
N VAL A 95 1.49 -36.35 14.65
CA VAL A 95 2.60 -35.85 13.82
C VAL A 95 2.21 -35.86 12.33
N ASP A 96 1.60 -36.95 11.86
CA ASP A 96 1.23 -37.12 10.44
C ASP A 96 0.15 -36.12 9.98
N LEU A 97 -0.78 -35.74 10.88
CA LEU A 97 -1.84 -34.77 10.59
C LEU A 97 -1.32 -33.32 10.68
N ARG A 98 -0.29 -33.08 11.47
CA ARG A 98 0.21 -31.74 11.83
C ARG A 98 0.66 -30.93 10.63
N ASP A 99 1.56 -31.48 9.81
CA ASP A 99 2.14 -30.76 8.68
C ASP A 99 1.10 -30.52 7.57
N LEU A 100 0.22 -31.50 7.35
CA LEU A 100 -0.92 -31.38 6.44
C LEU A 100 -1.87 -30.25 6.89
N PHE A 101 -2.26 -30.25 8.16
CA PHE A 101 -3.19 -29.25 8.69
C PHE A 101 -2.58 -27.84 8.77
N LEU A 102 -1.29 -27.73 9.12
CA LEU A 102 -0.57 -26.45 9.07
C LEU A 102 -0.53 -25.90 7.64
N TYR A 103 -0.35 -26.76 6.63
CA TYR A 103 -0.44 -26.37 5.23
C TYR A 103 -1.85 -25.88 4.84
N GLU A 104 -2.92 -26.53 5.31
CA GLU A 104 -4.31 -26.08 5.07
C GLU A 104 -4.60 -24.72 5.69
N ALA A 105 -4.26 -24.57 6.98
CA ALA A 105 -4.35 -23.29 7.69
C ALA A 105 -3.57 -22.22 6.93
N PHE A 106 -2.35 -22.54 6.48
CA PHE A 106 -1.55 -21.60 5.73
C PHE A 106 -2.20 -21.20 4.39
N LEU A 107 -2.73 -22.17 3.62
CA LEU A 107 -3.46 -21.90 2.38
C LEU A 107 -4.58 -20.86 2.59
N TYR A 108 -5.48 -21.08 3.56
CA TYR A 108 -6.64 -20.19 3.74
C TYR A 108 -6.27 -18.78 4.23
N TYR A 109 -5.29 -18.66 5.13
CA TYR A 109 -4.97 -17.39 5.77
C TYR A 109 -3.85 -16.59 5.06
N ASN A 110 -3.00 -17.23 4.26
CA ASN A 110 -1.90 -16.59 3.53
C ASN A 110 -2.34 -15.38 2.67
N PRO A 111 -3.41 -15.46 1.86
CA PRO A 111 -3.80 -14.32 1.01
C PRO A 111 -4.09 -13.06 1.83
N LEU A 112 -4.85 -13.19 2.93
CA LEU A 112 -5.22 -12.07 3.79
C LEU A 112 -4.04 -11.57 4.63
N LEU A 113 -3.12 -12.44 5.05
CA LEU A 113 -1.88 -12.03 5.71
C LEU A 113 -1.00 -11.19 4.77
N LEU A 114 -0.81 -11.62 3.52
CA LEU A 114 -0.02 -10.88 2.51
C LEU A 114 -0.69 -9.56 2.10
N VAL A 115 -2.03 -9.52 1.97
CA VAL A 115 -2.78 -8.26 1.77
C VAL A 115 -2.55 -7.33 2.96
N THR A 116 -2.63 -7.84 4.20
CA THR A 116 -2.38 -7.05 5.43
C THR A 116 -0.97 -6.46 5.44
N THR A 117 0.04 -7.22 5.03
CA THR A 117 1.42 -6.74 4.86
C THR A 117 1.51 -5.61 3.84
N MET A 118 0.83 -5.73 2.69
CA MET A 118 0.79 -4.67 1.68
C MET A 118 0.13 -3.38 2.21
N VAL A 119 -0.95 -3.48 2.99
CA VAL A 119 -1.61 -2.31 3.60
C VAL A 119 -0.72 -1.62 4.64
N TRP A 120 0.02 -2.38 5.46
CA TRP A 120 1.03 -1.83 6.38
C TRP A 120 2.12 -1.04 5.63
N LEU A 121 2.69 -1.65 4.59
CA LEU A 121 3.74 -1.06 3.75
C LEU A 121 3.23 0.16 2.96
N TRP A 122 1.96 0.16 2.53
CA TRP A 122 1.32 1.32 1.93
C TRP A 122 1.15 2.47 2.92
N GLY A 123 0.77 2.19 4.18
CA GLY A 123 0.75 3.19 5.24
C GLY A 123 2.12 3.84 5.49
N ILE A 124 3.20 3.07 5.41
CA ILE A 124 4.58 3.59 5.50
C ILE A 124 4.90 4.51 4.31
N ASN A 125 4.56 4.13 3.08
CA ASN A 125 4.72 5.00 1.90
C ASN A 125 4.02 6.35 2.09
N LEU A 126 2.73 6.33 2.47
CA LEU A 126 1.94 7.53 2.73
C LEU A 126 2.49 8.39 3.87
N TRP A 127 3.03 7.77 4.91
CA TRP A 127 3.69 8.49 6.00
C TRP A 127 4.92 9.24 5.51
N VAL A 128 5.82 8.58 4.77
CA VAL A 128 7.02 9.22 4.19
C VAL A 128 6.62 10.34 3.22
N PHE A 129 5.67 10.11 2.30
CA PHE A 129 5.19 11.16 1.39
C PHE A 129 4.64 12.38 2.16
N SER A 130 3.93 12.14 3.27
CA SER A 130 3.44 13.19 4.16
C SER A 130 4.57 13.92 4.90
N GLN A 131 5.65 13.25 5.33
CA GLN A 131 6.81 13.92 5.94
C GLN A 131 7.61 14.74 4.92
N SER A 132 7.68 14.27 3.67
CA SER A 132 8.41 14.91 2.58
C SER A 132 7.62 15.98 1.81
N ASN A 133 6.43 16.35 2.28
CA ASN A 133 5.53 17.34 1.64
C ASN A 133 5.17 17.02 0.18
N VAL A 134 5.09 15.74 -0.20
CA VAL A 134 4.58 15.33 -1.52
C VAL A 134 3.06 15.29 -1.47
N ASN A 135 2.39 16.08 -2.31
CA ASN A 135 0.93 16.08 -2.41
C ASN A 135 0.46 14.87 -3.23
N TYR A 136 0.51 13.68 -2.61
CA TYR A 136 0.05 12.45 -3.21
C TYR A 136 -1.46 12.46 -3.53
N ALA A 137 -2.27 13.25 -2.81
CA ALA A 137 -3.68 13.42 -3.12
C ALA A 137 -3.90 13.99 -4.53
N LYS A 138 -3.09 14.98 -4.94
CA LYS A 138 -3.09 15.51 -6.31
C LYS A 138 -2.58 14.49 -7.35
N ILE A 139 -1.59 13.65 -6.99
CA ILE A 139 -1.03 12.64 -7.91
C ILE A 139 -2.06 11.54 -8.24
N PHE A 140 -2.83 11.12 -7.23
CA PHE A 140 -3.80 10.03 -7.33
C PHE A 140 -5.24 10.50 -7.60
N ASP A 141 -5.47 11.81 -7.73
CA ASP A 141 -6.80 12.43 -7.87
C ASP A 141 -7.76 12.00 -6.76
N LEU A 142 -7.31 12.14 -5.51
CA LEU A 142 -8.05 11.73 -4.32
C LEU A 142 -9.04 12.80 -3.88
N HIS A 143 -10.22 12.37 -3.44
CA HIS A 143 -11.21 13.23 -2.79
C HIS A 143 -10.66 13.84 -1.49
N GLN A 144 -11.17 15.01 -1.07
CA GLN A 144 -10.69 15.71 0.13
C GLN A 144 -10.72 14.84 1.41
N ASN A 145 -11.72 13.96 1.53
CA ASN A 145 -11.89 13.02 2.65
C ASN A 145 -11.14 11.69 2.42
N HIS A 146 -9.94 11.73 1.82
CA HIS A 146 -9.13 10.52 1.60
C HIS A 146 -8.51 10.03 2.92
N LEU A 147 -8.26 8.72 3.00
CA LEU A 147 -7.58 8.16 4.16
C LEU A 147 -6.15 8.71 4.29
N THR A 148 -5.79 9.07 5.52
CA THR A 148 -4.42 9.39 5.92
C THR A 148 -3.62 8.14 6.27
N HIS A 149 -2.30 8.24 6.33
CA HIS A 149 -1.42 7.15 6.79
C HIS A 149 -1.84 6.58 8.16
N ARG A 150 -2.36 7.44 9.06
CA ARG A 150 -2.83 7.04 10.39
C ARG A 150 -4.05 6.12 10.32
N GLU A 151 -4.98 6.39 9.42
CA GLU A 151 -6.20 5.59 9.25
C GLU A 151 -5.92 4.30 8.48
N ILE A 152 -5.04 4.33 7.49
CA ILE A 152 -4.51 3.12 6.84
C ILE A 152 -3.86 2.20 7.87
N TRP A 153 -3.06 2.71 8.82
CA TRP A 153 -2.52 1.91 9.92
C TRP A 153 -3.57 1.43 10.93
N LYS A 154 -4.66 2.17 11.18
CA LYS A 154 -5.80 1.64 11.96
C LYS A 154 -6.43 0.43 11.27
N CYS A 155 -6.67 0.52 9.96
CA CYS A 155 -7.19 -0.60 9.16
C CYS A 155 -6.22 -1.79 9.19
N ALA A 156 -4.93 -1.54 8.95
CA ALA A 156 -3.89 -2.57 9.00
C ALA A 156 -3.81 -3.26 10.37
N THR A 157 -3.93 -2.49 11.46
CA THR A 157 -3.97 -3.02 12.84
C THR A 157 -5.17 -3.93 13.05
N TRP A 158 -6.37 -3.51 12.64
CA TRP A 158 -7.57 -4.37 12.73
C TRP A 158 -7.43 -5.66 11.91
N MET A 159 -6.87 -5.59 10.70
CA MET A 159 -6.59 -6.77 9.88
C MET A 159 -5.57 -7.71 10.57
N THR A 160 -4.50 -7.14 11.15
CA THR A 160 -3.50 -7.87 11.95
C THR A 160 -4.09 -8.52 13.21
N ILE A 161 -5.19 -8.01 13.77
CA ILE A 161 -5.89 -8.67 14.89
C ILE A 161 -6.85 -9.74 14.38
N ILE A 162 -7.71 -9.40 13.42
CA ILE A 162 -8.82 -10.25 12.97
C ILE A 162 -8.32 -11.51 12.24
N VAL A 163 -7.37 -11.38 11.32
CA VAL A 163 -6.91 -12.52 10.49
C VAL A 163 -6.21 -13.60 11.33
N PRO A 164 -5.24 -13.29 12.22
CA PRO A 164 -4.62 -14.29 13.08
C PRO A 164 -5.55 -14.78 14.21
N THR A 165 -6.53 -13.98 14.66
CA THR A 165 -7.54 -14.45 15.62
C THR A 165 -8.42 -15.53 14.99
N SER A 166 -8.91 -15.31 13.75
CA SER A 166 -9.65 -16.32 13.00
C SER A 166 -8.80 -17.56 12.72
N MET A 167 -7.53 -17.39 12.35
CA MET A 167 -6.59 -18.52 12.20
C MET A 167 -6.41 -19.30 13.51
N THR A 168 -6.26 -18.60 14.65
CA THR A 168 -6.16 -19.23 15.97
C THR A 168 -7.43 -20.02 16.31
N ALA A 169 -8.61 -19.46 16.02
CA ALA A 169 -9.90 -20.12 16.22
C ALA A 169 -10.05 -21.37 15.33
N TYR A 170 -9.60 -21.30 14.06
CA TYR A 170 -9.55 -22.43 13.14
C TYR A 170 -8.69 -23.58 13.69
N LEU A 171 -7.45 -23.28 14.11
CA LEU A 171 -6.55 -24.27 14.72
C LEU A 171 -7.15 -24.89 15.99
N TYR A 172 -7.73 -24.04 16.85
CA TYR A 172 -8.34 -24.45 18.11
C TYR A 172 -9.53 -25.39 17.89
N LEU A 173 -10.54 -24.96 17.12
CA LEU A 173 -11.76 -25.73 16.88
C LEU A 173 -11.44 -27.09 16.26
N TYR A 174 -10.55 -27.12 15.26
CA TYR A 174 -10.13 -28.37 14.63
C TYR A 174 -9.44 -29.33 15.61
N SER A 175 -8.52 -28.82 16.45
CA SER A 175 -7.84 -29.64 17.47
C SER A 175 -8.76 -30.22 18.55
N HIS A 176 -9.97 -29.68 18.68
CA HIS A 176 -11.01 -30.16 19.61
C HIS A 176 -12.04 -31.07 18.93
N GLY A 177 -11.90 -31.36 17.62
CA GLY A 177 -12.84 -32.20 16.86
C GLY A 177 -13.99 -31.45 16.20
N GLU A 178 -14.10 -30.13 16.40
CA GLU A 178 -15.18 -29.28 15.88
C GLU A 178 -14.94 -28.88 14.42
N VAL A 179 -14.81 -29.88 13.53
CA VAL A 179 -14.38 -29.70 12.12
C VAL A 179 -15.31 -28.76 11.34
N SER A 180 -16.64 -28.83 11.58
CA SER A 180 -17.62 -27.95 10.93
C SER A 180 -17.47 -26.48 11.36
N LEU A 181 -17.26 -26.22 12.65
CA LEU A 181 -17.04 -24.87 13.17
C LEU A 181 -15.66 -24.34 12.77
N ALA A 182 -14.64 -25.20 12.67
CA ALA A 182 -13.36 -24.83 12.10
C ALA A 182 -13.52 -24.43 10.62
N ALA A 183 -14.17 -25.25 9.80
CA ALA A 183 -14.39 -24.98 8.38
C ALA A 183 -15.12 -23.65 8.11
N SER A 184 -16.02 -23.22 9.01
CA SER A 184 -16.70 -21.92 8.86
C SER A 184 -15.81 -20.71 9.15
N GLN A 185 -14.71 -20.84 9.92
CA GLN A 185 -13.84 -19.70 10.28
C GLN A 185 -13.28 -18.93 9.07
N PRO A 186 -12.59 -19.56 8.10
CA PRO A 186 -12.10 -18.82 6.94
C PRO A 186 -13.25 -18.34 6.05
N VAL A 187 -14.33 -19.12 5.90
CA VAL A 187 -15.50 -18.74 5.09
C VAL A 187 -16.14 -17.44 5.61
N LEU A 188 -16.38 -17.36 6.92
CA LEU A 188 -16.92 -16.17 7.58
C LEU A 188 -15.97 -14.97 7.47
N LEU A 189 -14.66 -15.19 7.58
CA LEU A 189 -13.66 -14.13 7.41
C LEU A 189 -13.67 -13.55 5.98
N TYR A 190 -13.63 -14.41 4.96
CA TYR A 190 -13.67 -13.95 3.56
C TYR A 190 -15.00 -13.27 3.22
N PHE A 191 -16.12 -13.81 3.71
CA PHE A 191 -17.44 -13.18 3.56
C PHE A 191 -17.48 -11.80 4.21
N ALA A 192 -16.99 -11.66 5.45
CA ALA A 192 -16.94 -10.38 6.15
C ALA A 192 -16.07 -9.35 5.42
N VAL A 193 -14.90 -9.75 4.88
CA VAL A 193 -14.04 -8.87 4.08
C VAL A 193 -14.75 -8.36 2.82
N VAL A 194 -15.42 -9.26 2.06
CA VAL A 194 -16.18 -8.87 0.87
C VAL A 194 -17.32 -7.92 1.25
N MET A 195 -18.10 -8.26 2.28
CA MET A 195 -19.24 -7.45 2.75
C MET A 195 -18.79 -6.05 3.18
N ILE A 196 -17.70 -5.91 3.94
CA ILE A 196 -17.15 -4.60 4.34
C ILE A 196 -16.72 -3.79 3.11
N LEU A 197 -16.06 -4.43 2.13
CA LEU A 197 -15.61 -3.73 0.92
C LEU A 197 -16.78 -3.16 0.11
N ILE A 198 -17.83 -3.97 -0.16
CA ILE A 198 -18.97 -3.56 -1.00
C ILE A 198 -20.06 -2.77 -0.26
N PHE A 199 -19.97 -2.61 1.06
CA PHE A 199 -21.04 -2.03 1.89
C PHE A 199 -21.45 -0.61 1.41
N PRO A 200 -22.71 -0.35 1.02
CA PRO A 200 -23.07 0.88 0.30
C PRO A 200 -23.21 2.12 1.20
N PHE A 201 -23.27 1.96 2.52
CA PHE A 201 -23.46 3.06 3.47
C PHE A 201 -22.13 3.73 3.84
N ASP A 202 -22.19 4.96 4.37
CA ASP A 202 -21.04 5.74 4.84
C ASP A 202 -20.50 5.25 6.21
N ILE A 203 -20.18 3.96 6.25
CA ILE A 203 -19.53 3.28 7.36
C ILE A 203 -18.25 2.65 6.81
N PHE A 204 -17.19 2.60 7.62
CA PHE A 204 -15.86 2.09 7.21
C PHE A 204 -15.28 2.81 5.97
N TYR A 205 -15.25 4.14 5.99
CA TYR A 205 -14.56 4.98 5.00
C TYR A 205 -15.05 4.78 3.54
N PHE A 206 -16.36 4.97 3.30
CA PHE A 206 -17.02 4.70 2.02
C PHE A 206 -16.31 5.31 0.81
N SER A 207 -15.90 6.58 0.87
CA SER A 207 -15.22 7.25 -0.26
C SER A 207 -13.96 6.51 -0.72
N SER A 208 -13.19 5.93 0.22
CA SER A 208 -11.96 5.19 -0.10
C SER A 208 -12.25 3.76 -0.57
N ARG A 209 -13.31 3.11 -0.07
CA ARG A 209 -13.76 1.81 -0.59
C ARG A 209 -14.31 1.94 -2.01
N TYR A 210 -15.13 2.96 -2.26
CA TYR A 210 -15.65 3.29 -3.59
C TYR A 210 -14.52 3.60 -4.58
N TYR A 211 -13.53 4.41 -4.17
CA TYR A 211 -12.35 4.68 -4.97
C TYR A 211 -11.62 3.40 -5.37
N LEU A 212 -11.30 2.51 -4.39
CA LEU A 212 -10.64 1.23 -4.65
C LEU A 212 -11.44 0.34 -5.61
N LEU A 213 -12.74 0.16 -5.37
CA LEU A 213 -13.61 -0.65 -6.23
C LEU A 213 -13.73 -0.07 -7.65
N ARG A 214 -13.84 1.25 -7.79
CA ARG A 214 -13.87 1.93 -9.09
C ARG A 214 -12.56 1.77 -9.85
N THR A 215 -11.40 1.88 -9.20
CA THR A 215 -10.10 1.62 -9.82
C THR A 215 -9.97 0.15 -10.23
N LEU A 216 -10.34 -0.80 -9.38
CA LEU A 216 -10.33 -2.23 -9.72
C LEU A 216 -11.21 -2.55 -10.94
N TRP A 217 -12.42 -1.97 -11.02
CA TRP A 217 -13.30 -2.12 -12.18
C TRP A 217 -12.67 -1.58 -13.48
N ARG A 218 -12.04 -0.40 -13.43
CA ARG A 218 -11.33 0.21 -14.58
C ARG A 218 -10.07 -0.56 -15.00
N ILE A 219 -9.46 -1.31 -14.08
CA ILE A 219 -8.34 -2.23 -14.39
C ILE A 219 -8.85 -3.46 -15.14
N ILE A 220 -9.97 -4.05 -14.70
CA ILE A 220 -10.56 -5.24 -15.33
C ILE A 220 -11.11 -4.90 -16.72
N ILE A 221 -11.77 -3.74 -16.88
CA ILE A 221 -12.38 -3.31 -18.14
C ILE A 221 -11.87 -1.90 -18.55
N PRO A 222 -10.71 -1.80 -19.24
CA PRO A 222 -10.07 -0.54 -19.61
C PRO A 222 -10.76 0.16 -20.81
N LEU A 223 -12.03 0.54 -20.66
CA LEU A 223 -12.81 1.25 -21.71
C LEU A 223 -12.51 2.75 -21.79
N GLN A 224 -12.03 3.33 -20.68
CA GLN A 224 -11.74 4.76 -20.53
C GLN A 224 -10.24 5.02 -20.64
N ALA A 225 -9.85 6.28 -20.80
CA ALA A 225 -8.44 6.70 -20.70
C ALA A 225 -7.85 6.27 -19.34
N ILE A 226 -6.65 5.69 -19.37
CA ILE A 226 -5.99 5.12 -18.19
C ILE A 226 -5.44 6.24 -17.31
N THR A 227 -5.87 6.33 -16.05
CA THR A 227 -5.29 7.29 -15.08
C THR A 227 -4.08 6.68 -14.37
N PHE A 228 -3.28 7.54 -13.72
CA PHE A 228 -2.13 7.08 -12.94
C PHE A 228 -2.52 6.05 -11.88
N SER A 229 -3.67 6.24 -11.23
CA SER A 229 -4.20 5.33 -10.21
C SER A 229 -4.52 3.93 -10.76
N ASP A 230 -5.11 3.83 -11.95
CA ASP A 230 -5.38 2.52 -12.59
C ASP A 230 -4.08 1.81 -12.99
N PHE A 231 -3.11 2.57 -13.51
CA PHE A 231 -1.76 2.09 -13.84
C PHE A 231 -1.04 1.57 -12.58
N PHE A 232 -1.08 2.34 -11.51
CA PHE A 232 -0.30 2.13 -10.29
C PHE A 232 -0.84 0.95 -9.47
N LEU A 233 -2.16 0.88 -9.27
CA LEU A 233 -2.78 -0.24 -8.57
C LEU A 233 -2.61 -1.53 -9.37
N ALA A 234 -2.79 -1.51 -10.69
CA ALA A 234 -2.58 -2.72 -11.50
C ALA A 234 -1.12 -3.22 -11.44
N ASP A 235 -0.12 -2.34 -11.33
CA ASP A 235 1.26 -2.76 -11.12
C ASP A 235 1.50 -3.41 -9.75
N ILE A 236 0.81 -2.94 -8.70
CA ILE A 236 0.77 -3.64 -7.41
C ILE A 236 0.14 -5.03 -7.57
N LEU A 237 -0.95 -5.16 -8.34
CA LEU A 237 -1.61 -6.45 -8.56
C LEU A 237 -0.69 -7.47 -9.25
N THR A 238 0.23 -7.05 -10.14
CA THR A 238 1.22 -7.98 -10.73
C THR A 238 2.10 -8.63 -9.66
N SER A 239 2.59 -7.84 -8.69
CA SER A 239 3.37 -8.35 -7.55
C SER A 239 2.53 -9.32 -6.68
N MET A 240 1.22 -9.09 -6.61
CA MET A 240 0.27 -9.91 -5.86
C MET A 240 -0.28 -11.13 -6.63
N ALA A 241 0.18 -11.48 -7.83
CA ALA A 241 -0.39 -12.62 -8.58
C ALA A 241 -0.40 -13.95 -7.80
N LYS A 242 0.61 -14.20 -6.94
CA LYS A 242 0.64 -15.39 -6.08
C LYS A 242 -0.43 -15.36 -4.97
N VAL A 243 -0.75 -14.16 -4.46
CA VAL A 243 -1.86 -13.93 -3.52
C VAL A 243 -3.19 -14.30 -4.18
N PHE A 244 -3.40 -13.86 -5.43
CA PHE A 244 -4.60 -14.23 -6.19
C PHE A 244 -4.68 -15.74 -6.47
N SER A 245 -3.56 -16.41 -6.74
CA SER A 245 -3.52 -17.88 -6.91
C SER A 245 -3.83 -18.66 -5.63
N ASP A 246 -3.36 -18.23 -4.45
CA ASP A 246 -3.78 -18.86 -3.19
C ASP A 246 -5.22 -18.50 -2.82
N LEU A 247 -5.71 -17.32 -3.21
CA LEU A 247 -7.09 -16.89 -3.03
C LEU A 247 -8.06 -17.73 -3.86
N GLU A 248 -7.78 -17.95 -5.14
CA GLU A 248 -8.56 -18.82 -6.03
C GLU A 248 -8.69 -20.23 -5.42
N ARG A 249 -7.55 -20.85 -5.09
CA ARG A 249 -7.53 -22.19 -4.49
C ARG A 249 -8.25 -22.25 -3.14
N SER A 250 -8.17 -21.20 -2.32
CA SER A 250 -8.90 -21.08 -1.06
C SER A 250 -10.41 -21.01 -1.28
N ILE A 251 -10.86 -20.15 -2.20
CA ILE A 251 -12.28 -19.99 -2.55
C ILE A 251 -12.83 -21.28 -3.17
N CYS A 252 -12.09 -21.92 -4.08
CA CYS A 252 -12.49 -23.19 -4.70
C CYS A 252 -12.82 -24.24 -3.62
N ARG A 253 -11.91 -24.46 -2.65
CA ARG A 253 -12.15 -25.40 -1.55
C ARG A 253 -13.34 -25.01 -0.67
N MET A 254 -13.57 -23.72 -0.43
CA MET A 254 -14.74 -23.23 0.33
C MET A 254 -16.06 -23.50 -0.41
N VAL A 255 -16.12 -23.20 -1.70
CA VAL A 255 -17.32 -23.41 -2.54
C VAL A 255 -17.65 -24.90 -2.67
N HIS A 256 -16.64 -25.75 -2.89
CA HIS A 256 -16.81 -27.20 -3.00
C HIS A 256 -16.94 -27.93 -1.64
N ARG A 257 -17.02 -27.21 -0.51
CA ARG A 257 -17.13 -27.76 0.86
C ARG A 257 -15.97 -28.69 1.26
N GLN A 258 -14.80 -28.50 0.65
CA GLN A 258 -13.56 -29.26 0.91
C GLN A 258 -12.68 -28.55 1.95
N VAL A 259 -13.26 -27.96 2.98
CA VAL A 259 -12.53 -27.20 4.02
C VAL A 259 -12.38 -28.07 5.27
N ALA A 260 -11.14 -28.19 5.78
CA ALA A 260 -10.80 -29.02 6.94
C ALA A 260 -11.15 -30.53 6.77
N THR A 261 -11.46 -30.96 5.56
CA THR A 261 -11.64 -32.36 5.20
C THR A 261 -10.29 -33.00 4.90
N ILE A 262 -9.91 -34.03 5.68
CA ILE A 262 -8.69 -34.84 5.45
C ILE A 262 -8.73 -35.56 4.07
N ALA A 263 -9.90 -35.58 3.43
CA ALA A 263 -10.14 -36.08 2.08
C ALA A 263 -9.37 -35.29 0.99
N TRP A 264 -8.12 -35.72 0.82
CA TRP A 264 -7.37 -35.84 -0.42
C TRP A 264 -6.70 -34.62 -1.06
N PHE A 265 -5.37 -34.73 -1.08
CA PHE A 265 -4.42 -34.12 -1.99
C PHE A 265 -4.50 -34.72 -3.43
N GLU A 266 -5.68 -35.14 -3.88
CA GLU A 266 -5.83 -35.73 -5.21
C GLU A 266 -5.48 -34.68 -6.26
N ALA A 267 -4.45 -34.98 -7.05
CA ALA A 267 -3.90 -34.09 -8.07
C ALA A 267 -4.96 -33.67 -9.10
N ASP A 268 -5.91 -34.58 -9.35
CA ASP A 268 -7.03 -34.51 -10.29
C ASP A 268 -8.34 -33.98 -9.67
N SER A 269 -8.34 -33.59 -8.38
CA SER A 269 -9.49 -32.92 -7.76
C SER A 269 -9.77 -31.57 -8.43
N VAL A 270 -11.03 -31.10 -8.37
CA VAL A 270 -11.48 -29.85 -9.04
C VAL A 270 -10.63 -28.62 -8.62
N CYS A 271 -10.21 -28.57 -7.36
CA CYS A 271 -9.34 -27.53 -6.79
C CYS A 271 -7.86 -27.97 -6.71
N GLY A 272 -7.50 -29.01 -7.47
CA GLY A 272 -6.23 -29.72 -7.40
C GLY A 272 -5.07 -28.99 -8.07
N SER A 273 -3.88 -29.56 -7.89
CA SER A 273 -2.61 -28.95 -8.35
C SER A 273 -2.43 -28.90 -9.88
N HIS A 274 -3.32 -29.56 -10.63
CA HIS A 274 -3.37 -29.60 -12.09
C HIS A 274 -4.49 -28.70 -12.67
N SER A 275 -5.20 -27.95 -11.82
CA SER A 275 -6.27 -27.05 -12.26
C SER A 275 -5.74 -25.93 -13.16
N ILE A 276 -6.34 -25.80 -14.35
CA ILE A 276 -6.06 -24.73 -15.32
C ILE A 276 -6.43 -23.34 -14.77
N ALA A 277 -7.27 -23.25 -13.74
CA ALA A 277 -7.60 -22.00 -13.07
C ALA A 277 -6.35 -21.32 -12.45
N ILE A 278 -5.39 -22.10 -11.95
CA ILE A 278 -4.17 -21.61 -11.30
C ILE A 278 -3.32 -20.72 -12.25
N PRO A 279 -2.86 -21.20 -13.43
CA PRO A 279 -2.13 -20.35 -14.37
C PRO A 279 -2.97 -19.19 -14.93
N LEU A 280 -4.29 -19.36 -15.11
CA LEU A 280 -5.18 -18.28 -15.56
C LEU A 280 -5.22 -17.13 -14.56
N VAL A 281 -5.38 -17.41 -13.27
CA VAL A 281 -5.38 -16.38 -12.22
C VAL A 281 -4.00 -15.78 -11.98
N LEU A 282 -2.92 -16.56 -12.16
CA LEU A 282 -1.55 -16.04 -12.11
C LEU A 282 -1.24 -15.05 -13.25
N VAL A 283 -1.75 -15.29 -14.46
CA VAL A 283 -1.48 -14.43 -15.63
C VAL A 283 -2.41 -13.21 -15.70
N LEU A 284 -3.60 -13.28 -15.11
CA LEU A 284 -4.64 -12.25 -15.19
C LEU A 284 -4.17 -10.82 -14.83
N PRO A 285 -3.39 -10.56 -13.75
CA PRO A 285 -2.83 -9.22 -13.49
C PRO A 285 -1.90 -8.71 -14.60
N TYR A 286 -1.16 -9.58 -15.27
CA TYR A 286 -0.29 -9.24 -16.39
C TYR A 286 -1.10 -8.91 -17.65
N LEU A 287 -2.18 -9.64 -17.90
CA LEU A 287 -3.10 -9.36 -19.00
C LEU A 287 -3.79 -8.01 -18.83
N PHE A 288 -4.23 -7.65 -17.61
CA PHE A 288 -4.78 -6.32 -17.35
C PHE A 288 -3.77 -5.20 -17.68
N ARG A 289 -2.51 -5.35 -17.25
CA ARG A 289 -1.45 -4.38 -17.61
C ARG A 289 -1.17 -4.33 -19.10
N PHE A 290 -1.14 -5.47 -19.78
CA PHE A 290 -0.99 -5.56 -21.23
C PHE A 290 -2.11 -4.80 -21.96
N PHE A 291 -3.38 -5.06 -21.63
CA PHE A 291 -4.51 -4.38 -22.25
C PHE A 291 -4.58 -2.88 -21.91
N GLN A 292 -4.25 -2.48 -20.68
CA GLN A 292 -4.10 -1.06 -20.34
C GLN A 292 -3.02 -0.37 -21.19
N CYS A 293 -1.87 -1.01 -21.43
CA CYS A 293 -0.80 -0.45 -22.24
C CYS A 293 -1.21 -0.36 -23.73
N LEU A 294 -1.93 -1.34 -24.27
CA LEU A 294 -2.50 -1.27 -25.62
C LEU A 294 -3.57 -0.18 -25.75
N ARG A 295 -4.43 -0.01 -24.73
CA ARG A 295 -5.40 1.08 -24.68
C ARG A 295 -4.70 2.44 -24.68
N GLN A 296 -3.69 2.61 -23.83
CA GLN A 296 -2.90 3.83 -23.76
C GLN A 296 -2.16 4.11 -25.08
N TYR A 297 -1.65 3.07 -25.77
CA TYR A 297 -1.09 3.22 -27.12
C TYR A 297 -2.13 3.72 -28.13
N LYS A 298 -3.35 3.16 -28.12
CA LYS A 298 -4.44 3.61 -28.99
C LYS A 298 -4.82 5.08 -28.75
N ASP A 299 -4.79 5.52 -27.50
CA ASP A 299 -5.18 6.89 -27.13
C ASP A 299 -4.05 7.93 -27.35
N THR A 300 -2.78 7.53 -27.23
CA THR A 300 -1.62 8.47 -27.25
C THR A 300 -0.67 8.31 -28.44
N SER A 301 -0.72 7.18 -29.14
CA SER A 301 0.25 6.75 -30.17
C SER A 301 1.73 6.69 -29.70
N GLU A 302 2.00 6.81 -28.40
CA GLU A 302 3.37 6.79 -27.87
C GLU A 302 3.97 5.37 -27.91
N ARG A 303 4.98 5.13 -28.76
CA ARG A 303 5.68 3.82 -28.86
C ARG A 303 6.19 3.26 -27.52
N SER A 304 6.46 4.12 -26.54
CA SER A 304 6.86 3.68 -25.19
C SER A 304 5.78 2.84 -24.49
N THR A 305 4.50 3.09 -24.75
CA THR A 305 3.39 2.31 -24.17
C THR A 305 3.31 0.91 -24.77
N LEU A 306 3.59 0.74 -26.07
CA LEU A 306 3.69 -0.56 -26.73
C LEU A 306 4.88 -1.37 -26.21
N LEU A 307 6.03 -0.75 -25.95
CA LEU A 307 7.15 -1.41 -25.28
C LEU A 307 6.76 -1.87 -23.86
N ASN A 308 5.98 -1.08 -23.13
CA ASN A 308 5.46 -1.49 -21.82
C ASN A 308 4.48 -2.68 -21.93
N ALA A 309 3.64 -2.74 -22.97
CA ALA A 309 2.82 -3.91 -23.26
C ALA A 309 3.68 -5.16 -23.49
N LEU A 310 4.73 -5.06 -24.33
CA LEU A 310 5.67 -6.15 -24.58
C LEU A 310 6.36 -6.63 -23.29
N LYS A 311 6.66 -5.74 -22.34
CA LYS A 311 7.20 -6.12 -21.02
C LYS A 311 6.26 -7.09 -20.30
N TYR A 312 4.97 -6.75 -20.16
CA TYR A 312 4.02 -7.63 -19.46
C TYR A 312 3.73 -8.93 -20.22
N SER A 313 3.80 -8.94 -21.56
CA SER A 313 3.63 -10.19 -22.32
C SER A 313 4.77 -11.18 -22.11
N THR A 314 6.00 -10.74 -21.78
CA THR A 314 7.11 -11.66 -21.44
C THR A 314 6.87 -12.51 -20.19
N ALA A 315 5.94 -12.12 -19.31
CA ALA A 315 5.56 -12.95 -18.15
C ALA A 315 4.67 -14.15 -18.53
N VAL A 316 3.95 -14.07 -19.66
CA VAL A 316 2.96 -15.10 -20.07
C VAL A 316 3.63 -16.45 -20.36
N PRO A 317 4.72 -16.54 -21.16
CA PRO A 317 5.43 -17.81 -21.36
C PRO A 317 5.95 -18.42 -20.06
N VAL A 318 6.45 -17.60 -19.13
CA VAL A 318 6.96 -18.08 -17.83
C VAL A 318 5.85 -18.79 -17.05
N ILE A 319 4.66 -18.18 -16.95
CA ILE A 319 3.53 -18.74 -16.21
C ILE A 319 2.99 -19.99 -16.91
N PHE A 320 2.80 -19.95 -18.23
CA PHE A 320 2.29 -21.09 -18.99
C PHE A 320 3.23 -22.31 -18.90
N LEU A 321 4.54 -22.11 -19.12
CA LEU A 321 5.54 -23.19 -19.02
C LEU A 321 5.67 -23.73 -17.58
N SER A 322 5.45 -22.88 -16.56
CA SER A 322 5.43 -23.33 -15.15
C SER A 322 4.27 -24.31 -14.87
N ALA A 323 3.12 -24.12 -15.52
CA ALA A 323 1.97 -25.02 -15.40
C ALA A 323 2.12 -26.26 -16.30
N LEU A 324 2.64 -26.09 -17.53
CA LEU A 324 2.86 -27.18 -18.48
C LEU A 324 3.71 -28.32 -17.91
N LYS A 325 4.59 -28.03 -16.95
CA LYS A 325 5.34 -29.01 -16.16
C LYS A 325 4.48 -30.17 -15.61
N TYR A 326 3.21 -29.92 -15.28
CA TYR A 326 2.33 -30.92 -14.67
C TYR A 326 1.52 -31.73 -15.68
N HIS A 327 1.64 -31.43 -16.97
CA HIS A 327 0.91 -32.08 -18.06
C HIS A 327 1.84 -32.72 -19.10
N VAL A 328 3.14 -32.81 -18.80
CA VAL A 328 4.19 -33.27 -19.73
C VAL A 328 5.12 -34.27 -19.03
N LEU A 329 5.58 -35.27 -19.80
CA LEU A 329 6.51 -36.30 -19.34
C LEU A 329 7.83 -35.70 -18.84
N HIS A 330 8.47 -36.37 -17.88
CA HIS A 330 9.68 -35.89 -17.20
C HIS A 330 10.81 -35.56 -18.19
N ASP A 331 11.05 -36.42 -19.18
CA ASP A 331 12.15 -36.27 -20.13
C ASP A 331 11.94 -35.11 -21.10
N SER A 332 10.70 -34.88 -21.55
CA SER A 332 10.36 -33.70 -22.35
C SER A 332 10.45 -32.42 -21.52
N TRP A 333 10.06 -32.47 -20.24
CA TRP A 333 10.23 -31.35 -19.32
C TRP A 333 11.71 -31.00 -19.11
N THR A 334 12.57 -31.97 -18.81
CA THR A 334 13.99 -31.72 -18.51
C THR A 334 14.77 -31.24 -19.72
N ASN A 335 14.55 -31.83 -20.90
CA ASN A 335 15.35 -31.56 -22.09
C ASN A 335 14.89 -30.36 -22.91
N PHE A 336 13.58 -30.08 -22.97
CA PHE A 336 13.04 -29.02 -23.85
C PHE A 336 12.35 -27.88 -23.07
N TYR A 337 11.33 -28.19 -22.26
CA TYR A 337 10.51 -27.13 -21.64
C TYR A 337 11.22 -26.40 -20.50
N ARG A 338 12.10 -27.06 -19.73
CA ARG A 338 12.87 -26.44 -18.65
C ARG A 338 13.89 -25.40 -19.17
N PRO A 339 14.72 -25.68 -20.20
CA PRO A 339 15.53 -24.64 -20.85
C PRO A 339 14.70 -23.47 -21.37
N LEU A 340 13.57 -23.73 -22.02
CA LEU A 340 12.68 -22.67 -22.54
C LEU A 340 12.06 -21.83 -21.42
N TRP A 341 11.66 -22.46 -20.30
CA TRP A 341 11.17 -21.80 -19.09
C TRP A 341 12.25 -20.93 -18.43
N LEU A 342 13.50 -21.40 -18.36
CA LEU A 342 14.65 -20.64 -17.86
C LEU A 342 14.94 -19.43 -18.76
N LEU A 343 14.97 -19.61 -20.08
CA LEU A 343 15.16 -18.51 -21.04
C LEU A 343 14.05 -17.45 -20.92
N SER A 344 12.79 -17.88 -20.91
CA SER A 344 11.64 -16.98 -20.70
C SER A 344 11.75 -16.23 -19.37
N SER A 345 12.16 -16.93 -18.31
CA SER A 345 12.36 -16.37 -16.96
C SER A 345 13.44 -15.29 -16.94
N VAL A 346 14.57 -15.53 -17.61
CA VAL A 346 15.67 -14.57 -17.73
C VAL A 346 15.24 -13.35 -18.54
N LEU A 347 14.61 -13.55 -19.71
CA LEU A 347 14.14 -12.45 -20.57
C LEU A 347 13.14 -11.54 -19.84
N ASN A 348 12.12 -12.12 -19.19
CA ASN A 348 11.14 -11.37 -18.41
C ASN A 348 11.79 -10.61 -17.24
N SER A 349 12.73 -11.25 -16.53
CA SER A 349 13.40 -10.65 -15.37
C SER A 349 14.29 -9.48 -15.79
N LEU A 350 15.11 -9.64 -16.82
CA LEU A 350 16.02 -8.61 -17.34
C LEU A 350 15.25 -7.44 -17.95
N TYR A 351 14.25 -7.70 -18.80
CA TYR A 351 13.50 -6.61 -19.44
C TYR A 351 12.69 -5.82 -18.40
N SER A 352 12.05 -6.51 -17.45
CA SER A 352 11.30 -5.82 -16.40
C SER A 352 12.21 -5.11 -15.38
N PHE A 353 13.42 -5.60 -15.12
CA PHE A 353 14.43 -4.90 -14.32
C PHE A 353 14.93 -3.62 -15.02
N TYR A 354 15.27 -3.71 -16.31
CA TYR A 354 15.60 -2.54 -17.14
C TYR A 354 14.48 -1.48 -17.10
N TRP A 355 13.22 -1.93 -17.17
CA TRP A 355 12.07 -1.03 -17.11
C TRP A 355 11.96 -0.29 -15.78
N ASP A 356 12.06 -0.98 -14.65
CA ASP A 356 11.99 -0.35 -13.32
C ASP A 356 13.03 0.77 -13.20
N VAL A 357 14.30 0.45 -13.50
CA VAL A 357 15.44 1.36 -13.34
C VAL A 357 15.37 2.54 -14.30
N THR A 358 15.10 2.30 -15.59
CA THR A 358 15.21 3.34 -16.62
C THR A 358 13.92 4.12 -16.89
N ARG A 359 12.73 3.51 -16.70
CA ARG A 359 11.45 4.13 -17.05
C ARG A 359 10.64 4.54 -15.83
N ASP A 360 10.52 3.65 -14.86
CA ASP A 360 9.66 3.92 -13.70
C ASP A 360 10.35 4.82 -12.67
N TRP A 361 11.66 4.65 -12.46
CA TRP A 361 12.49 5.44 -11.55
C TRP A 361 13.24 6.59 -12.24
N ASP A 362 13.25 6.63 -13.58
CA ASP A 362 14.02 7.56 -14.43
C ASP A 362 15.51 7.70 -14.06
N LEU A 363 16.15 6.61 -13.61
CA LEU A 363 17.59 6.58 -13.37
C LEU A 363 18.38 6.44 -14.69
N SER A 364 17.83 6.96 -15.79
CA SER A 364 18.44 7.09 -17.11
C SER A 364 19.84 7.74 -17.06
N GLY A 365 20.07 8.62 -16.08
CA GLY A 365 21.38 9.23 -15.82
C GLY A 365 22.50 8.25 -15.41
N PHE A 366 22.17 7.07 -14.87
CA PHE A 366 23.14 6.02 -14.54
C PHE A 366 23.63 5.24 -15.77
N THR A 367 22.81 5.13 -16.82
CA THR A 367 23.18 4.36 -18.03
C THR A 367 24.01 5.20 -18.99
N ARG A 368 23.74 6.50 -19.08
CA ARG A 368 24.55 7.42 -19.89
C ARG A 368 25.71 7.94 -19.05
N THR A 369 26.74 7.09 -18.88
CA THR A 369 28.11 7.33 -18.37
C THR A 369 28.30 7.19 -16.83
N PHE A 370 29.49 7.01 -16.22
CA PHE A 370 30.88 7.36 -16.59
C PHE A 370 31.18 8.88 -16.74
N LYS A 371 30.23 9.74 -16.40
CA LYS A 371 30.23 11.21 -16.60
C LYS A 371 28.95 11.83 -16.00
N PHE A 372 28.93 11.97 -14.67
CA PHE A 372 27.90 12.73 -13.95
C PHE A 372 27.82 14.17 -14.49
N ASN A 373 26.96 14.45 -15.47
CA ASN A 373 26.92 15.78 -16.11
C ASN A 373 25.55 16.25 -16.60
N LYS A 374 24.47 15.87 -15.89
CA LYS A 374 23.21 16.62 -15.88
C LYS A 374 22.73 16.81 -14.44
N SER A 375 23.16 17.91 -13.83
CA SER A 375 22.82 18.30 -12.45
C SER A 375 21.39 18.86 -12.32
N HIS A 376 20.40 18.11 -12.81
CA HIS A 376 18.96 18.43 -12.68
C HIS A 376 18.12 17.21 -12.25
N LEU A 377 18.77 16.10 -11.88
CA LEU A 377 18.16 14.77 -11.76
C LEU A 377 18.39 14.16 -10.35
N TYR A 378 18.35 15.01 -9.32
CA TYR A 378 18.40 14.60 -7.92
C TYR A 378 17.02 14.78 -7.28
N SER A 379 16.49 13.73 -6.66
CA SER A 379 15.06 13.63 -6.31
C SER A 379 14.82 13.96 -4.82
N ARG A 380 14.00 14.98 -4.53
CA ARG A 380 13.88 15.65 -3.21
C ARG A 380 13.49 14.73 -2.05
N LEU A 381 12.92 13.54 -2.29
CA LEU A 381 12.44 12.63 -1.25
C LEU A 381 13.55 11.82 -0.55
N LEU A 382 14.59 11.40 -1.29
CA LEU A 382 15.62 10.46 -0.84
C LEU A 382 17.03 11.08 -0.72
N HIS A 383 17.09 12.42 -0.67
CA HIS A 383 18.27 13.26 -0.92
C HIS A 383 19.51 13.08 -0.01
N GLY A 384 19.51 12.16 0.95
CA GLY A 384 20.59 12.05 1.95
C GLY A 384 21.63 10.96 1.70
N ARG A 385 21.32 9.89 0.93
CA ARG A 385 22.11 8.63 1.00
C ARG A 385 22.20 7.88 -0.33
N THR A 386 23.28 8.09 -1.09
CA THR A 386 23.57 7.40 -2.37
C THR A 386 23.51 5.87 -2.26
N TRP A 387 23.89 5.31 -1.10
CA TRP A 387 23.79 3.87 -0.80
C TRP A 387 22.37 3.31 -1.00
N VAL A 388 21.32 4.10 -0.74
CA VAL A 388 19.92 3.64 -0.88
C VAL A 388 19.61 3.29 -2.34
N TYR A 389 20.14 4.03 -3.32
CA TYR A 389 19.95 3.72 -4.73
C TYR A 389 20.63 2.41 -5.12
N PHE A 390 21.88 2.20 -4.70
CA PHE A 390 22.58 0.94 -4.93
C PHE A 390 21.86 -0.25 -4.26
N TRP A 391 21.38 -0.07 -3.03
CA TRP A 391 20.62 -1.08 -2.31
C TRP A 391 19.30 -1.42 -3.02
N VAL A 392 18.49 -0.43 -3.43
CA VAL A 392 17.22 -0.68 -4.13
C VAL A 392 17.44 -1.31 -5.51
N ILE A 393 18.45 -0.86 -6.27
CA ILE A 393 18.80 -1.47 -7.57
C ILE A 393 19.21 -2.94 -7.36
N GLY A 394 20.12 -3.21 -6.42
CA GLY A 394 20.59 -4.56 -6.11
C GLY A 394 19.48 -5.48 -5.58
N SER A 395 18.68 -5.01 -4.63
CA SER A 395 17.56 -5.80 -4.09
C SER A 395 16.49 -6.05 -5.14
N ASN A 396 16.18 -5.09 -6.01
CA ASN A 396 15.21 -5.29 -7.08
C ASN A 396 15.67 -6.36 -8.09
N LEU A 397 16.97 -6.39 -8.43
CA LEU A 397 17.53 -7.45 -9.28
C LEU A 397 17.39 -8.83 -8.63
N ILE A 398 17.86 -8.98 -7.38
CA ILE A 398 17.80 -10.24 -6.63
C ILE A 398 16.35 -10.71 -6.48
N LEU A 399 15.44 -9.83 -6.07
CA LEU A 399 14.04 -10.17 -5.84
C LEU A 399 13.32 -10.52 -7.15
N ARG A 400 13.67 -9.89 -8.29
CA ARG A 400 13.18 -10.32 -9.61
C ARG A 400 13.62 -11.72 -9.99
N CYS A 401 14.83 -12.15 -9.63
CA CYS A 401 15.24 -13.55 -9.78
C CYS A 401 14.42 -14.51 -8.89
N THR A 402 13.96 -14.08 -7.70
CA THR A 402 13.09 -14.91 -6.84
C THR A 402 11.64 -15.01 -7.32
N TRP A 403 11.15 -14.08 -8.17
CA TRP A 403 9.78 -14.10 -8.69
C TRP A 403 9.43 -15.43 -9.36
N THR A 404 10.34 -15.98 -10.16
CA THR A 404 10.11 -17.23 -10.92
C THR A 404 10.23 -18.46 -10.03
N TYR A 405 11.04 -18.37 -8.96
CA TYR A 405 11.29 -19.47 -8.03
C TYR A 405 10.02 -19.90 -7.29
N LYS A 406 9.09 -18.99 -6.96
CA LYS A 406 7.78 -19.32 -6.35
C LYS A 406 6.84 -20.14 -7.24
N LEU A 407 7.09 -20.19 -8.55
CA LEU A 407 6.35 -21.01 -9.51
C LEU A 407 6.97 -22.41 -9.66
N SER A 408 8.15 -22.65 -9.07
CA SER A 408 8.80 -23.95 -9.06
C SER A 408 8.00 -24.96 -8.23
N ALA A 409 7.65 -26.09 -8.84
CA ALA A 409 6.97 -27.21 -8.18
C ALA A 409 7.62 -27.63 -6.85
N HIS A 410 8.95 -27.53 -6.77
CA HIS A 410 9.74 -28.02 -5.64
C HIS A 410 9.43 -27.27 -4.33
N LEU A 411 8.98 -26.01 -4.41
CA LEU A 411 8.61 -25.22 -3.24
C LEU A 411 7.16 -25.40 -2.80
N ARG A 412 6.31 -26.09 -3.56
CA ARG A 412 4.87 -26.20 -3.22
C ARG A 412 4.59 -26.89 -1.89
N HIS A 413 5.54 -27.71 -1.40
CA HIS A 413 5.48 -28.35 -0.08
C HIS A 413 6.06 -27.49 1.05
N ASN A 414 6.89 -26.49 0.74
CA ASN A 414 7.47 -25.56 1.72
C ASN A 414 6.70 -24.24 1.75
N TYR A 415 5.57 -24.24 2.45
CA TYR A 415 4.65 -23.10 2.55
C TYR A 415 5.32 -21.85 3.14
N LEU A 416 6.26 -22.00 4.08
CA LEU A 416 7.03 -20.91 4.67
C LEU A 416 7.94 -20.21 3.64
N THR A 417 8.60 -20.97 2.76
CA THR A 417 9.41 -20.40 1.68
C THR A 417 8.53 -19.71 0.64
N VAL A 418 7.38 -20.29 0.26
CA VAL A 418 6.43 -19.66 -0.66
C VAL A 418 5.88 -18.35 -0.09
N PHE A 419 5.56 -18.31 1.21
CA PHE A 419 5.19 -17.08 1.93
C PHE A 419 6.29 -16.04 1.87
N THR A 420 7.51 -16.41 2.25
CA THR A 420 8.66 -15.51 2.32
C THR A 420 8.92 -14.88 0.96
N ILE A 421 8.92 -15.66 -0.13
CA ILE A 421 9.11 -15.12 -1.49
C ILE A 421 7.94 -14.20 -1.91
N ALA A 422 6.71 -14.53 -1.54
CA ALA A 422 5.56 -13.68 -1.85
C ALA A 422 5.60 -12.34 -1.06
N ALA A 423 5.97 -12.38 0.22
CA ALA A 423 6.18 -11.20 1.06
C ALA A 423 7.35 -10.34 0.56
N LEU A 424 8.43 -10.95 0.09
CA LEU A 424 9.57 -10.27 -0.51
C LEU A 424 9.21 -9.59 -1.85
N GLU A 425 8.34 -10.19 -2.68
CA GLU A 425 7.83 -9.53 -3.89
C GLU A 425 6.92 -8.33 -3.56
N ILE A 426 6.13 -8.41 -2.48
CA ILE A 426 5.39 -7.25 -1.95
C ILE A 426 6.36 -6.17 -1.46
N PHE A 427 7.43 -6.55 -0.76
CA PHE A 427 8.47 -5.62 -0.31
C PHE A 427 9.20 -4.94 -1.48
N ARG A 428 9.51 -5.68 -2.55
CA ARG A 428 10.06 -5.14 -3.80
C ARG A 428 9.14 -4.07 -4.41
N ARG A 429 7.83 -4.32 -4.40
CA ARG A 429 6.84 -3.34 -4.86
C ARG A 429 6.77 -2.12 -3.94
N PHE A 430 6.83 -2.31 -2.62
CA PHE A 430 6.96 -1.23 -1.64
C PHE A 430 8.15 -0.31 -1.93
N GLN A 431 9.33 -0.86 -2.27
CA GLN A 431 10.48 -0.05 -2.70
C GLN A 431 10.16 0.76 -3.97
N TRP A 432 9.60 0.11 -5.00
CA TRP A 432 9.27 0.75 -6.29
C TRP A 432 8.28 1.92 -6.16
N ILE A 433 7.35 1.86 -5.19
CA ILE A 433 6.34 2.90 -4.97
C ILE A 433 6.96 4.27 -4.71
N PHE A 434 7.99 4.38 -3.87
CA PHE A 434 8.65 5.65 -3.56
C PHE A 434 9.12 6.37 -4.82
N PHE A 435 9.93 5.69 -5.62
CA PHE A 435 10.50 6.23 -6.86
C PHE A 435 9.44 6.50 -7.92
N ARG A 436 8.41 5.63 -8.05
CA ARG A 436 7.36 5.82 -9.05
C ARG A 436 6.50 7.05 -8.76
N VAL A 437 6.09 7.25 -7.51
CA VAL A 437 5.30 8.42 -7.07
C VAL A 437 6.15 9.68 -7.17
N GLU A 438 7.42 9.64 -6.76
CA GLU A 438 8.33 10.78 -6.89
C GLU A 438 8.60 11.17 -8.36
N ASN A 439 8.76 10.20 -9.26
CA ASN A 439 8.94 10.46 -10.69
C ASN A 439 7.72 11.20 -11.29
N GLU A 440 6.49 10.76 -10.98
CA GLU A 440 5.29 11.50 -11.42
C GLU A 440 5.13 12.86 -10.75
N TRP A 441 5.45 12.99 -9.46
CA TRP A 441 5.48 14.29 -8.78
C TRP A 441 6.42 15.29 -9.46
N ASN A 442 7.62 14.84 -9.83
CA ASN A 442 8.60 15.67 -10.54
C ASN A 442 8.13 16.05 -11.94
N LYS A 443 7.49 15.13 -12.69
CA LYS A 443 6.88 15.44 -13.99
C LYS A 443 5.75 16.46 -13.89
N MET A 444 4.87 16.34 -12.88
CA MET A 444 3.78 17.29 -12.65
C MET A 444 4.31 18.69 -12.32
N ASN A 445 5.31 18.79 -11.44
CA ASN A 445 5.93 20.07 -11.08
C ASN A 445 6.72 20.70 -12.24
N SER A 446 7.39 19.90 -13.07
CA SER A 446 8.08 20.39 -14.27
C SER A 446 7.07 20.99 -15.27
N ARG A 447 5.93 20.32 -15.50
CA ARG A 447 4.87 20.83 -16.36
C ARG A 447 4.26 22.13 -15.86
N SER A 448 3.97 22.25 -14.54
CA SER A 448 3.44 23.49 -13.98
C SER A 448 4.44 24.65 -14.07
N ASN A 449 5.74 24.38 -13.86
CA ASN A 449 6.77 25.42 -13.97
C ASN A 449 6.90 25.92 -15.42
N ILE A 450 6.79 25.04 -16.41
CA ILE A 450 6.77 25.43 -17.83
C ILE A 450 5.52 26.26 -18.15
N GLN A 451 4.34 25.85 -17.69
CA GLN A 451 3.10 26.62 -17.90
C GLN A 451 3.15 28.01 -17.23
N LEU A 452 3.73 28.13 -16.03
CA LEU A 452 3.97 29.42 -15.39
C LEU A 452 4.95 30.27 -16.22
N SER A 453 6.07 29.69 -16.67
CA SER A 453 7.06 30.38 -17.50
C SER A 453 6.59 30.76 -18.90
N MET A 454 5.51 30.17 -19.42
CA MET A 454 4.88 30.55 -20.68
C MET A 454 3.74 31.57 -20.51
N ASN A 455 3.30 31.79 -19.27
CA ASN A 455 2.24 32.74 -18.92
C ASN A 455 2.77 34.04 -18.29
N ASP A 456 4.05 34.10 -17.91
CA ASP A 456 4.74 35.37 -17.70
C ASP A 456 4.92 36.04 -19.08
N PRO A 457 4.39 37.26 -19.30
CA PRO A 457 4.67 37.99 -20.52
C PRO A 457 6.18 38.21 -20.61
N THR A 458 6.76 37.95 -21.77
CA THR A 458 8.20 38.16 -21.93
C THR A 458 8.53 39.63 -21.68
N ASN A 459 9.68 39.92 -21.06
CA ASN A 459 10.14 41.30 -20.84
C ASN A 459 10.29 42.11 -22.15
N GLU A 460 10.20 41.47 -23.32
CA GLU A 460 10.12 42.11 -24.63
C GLU A 460 8.72 42.62 -24.97
N GLU A 461 7.65 41.89 -24.64
CA GLU A 461 6.26 42.38 -24.81
C GLU A 461 5.97 43.58 -23.89
N VAL A 462 6.45 43.54 -22.64
CA VAL A 462 6.35 44.68 -21.72
C VAL A 462 7.16 45.87 -22.22
N LYS A 463 8.34 45.65 -22.83
CA LYS A 463 9.14 46.72 -23.43
C LYS A 463 8.46 47.36 -24.65
N LEU A 464 7.89 46.54 -25.54
CA LEU A 464 7.20 47.00 -26.75
C LEU A 464 5.89 47.76 -26.42
N LEU A 465 5.20 47.39 -25.35
CA LEU A 465 4.07 48.15 -24.83
C LEU A 465 4.52 49.47 -24.16
N SER A 466 5.66 49.48 -23.45
CA SER A 466 6.20 50.71 -22.84
C SER A 466 6.83 51.71 -23.81
N SER A 467 7.13 51.31 -25.05
CA SER A 467 7.79 52.17 -26.03
C SER A 467 6.86 52.99 -26.93
N ASN A 468 5.54 52.83 -26.78
CA ASN A 468 4.54 53.53 -27.61
C ASN A 468 3.92 54.76 -26.94
N ASP A 469 4.18 55.01 -25.65
CA ASP A 469 3.76 56.24 -24.97
C ASP A 469 4.89 57.29 -25.02
N HIS A 470 5.02 57.96 -26.17
CA HIS A 470 5.77 59.22 -26.28
C HIS A 470 4.94 60.28 -27.01
N ASP A 471 4.97 61.49 -26.46
CA ASP A 471 4.04 62.60 -26.71
C ASP A 471 3.97 63.10 -28.17
N VAL A 472 2.76 63.49 -28.58
CA VAL A 472 2.46 64.50 -29.61
C VAL A 472 1.28 65.36 -29.12
#